data_AF-A0A973GAE5-F1
#
_entry.id   AF-A0A973GAE5-F1
#
_cell.length_a   1.000
_cell.length_b   1.000
_cell.length_c   1.000
_cell.angle_alpha   90.00
_cell.angle_beta   90.00
_cell.angle_gamma   90.00
#
_symmetry.space_group_name_H-M   'P 1'
#
loop_
_entity.id
_entity.type
_entity.pdbx_description
1 polymer ?
#
loop_
_entity_poly.entity_id
_entity_poly.type
_entity_poly.pdbx_seq_one_letter_code
_entity_poly.pdbx_strand_id
1 'polypeptide(L)' 'MALISRGFRPKRESDPRLPPGQYLERGFPVLSAGPTPKVDLSTWSFTIGAPGQTRAAWTWEELLALPAEDVV' A
#
# COMPACT_ATOMS: atom_id res chain seq x y z
N MET A 1 4.44 -14.76 -19.88
CA MET A 1 4.77 -13.33 -20.01
C MET A 1 4.32 -12.64 -18.73
N ALA A 2 5.22 -11.96 -18.01
CA ALA A 2 4.83 -11.24 -16.81
C ALA A 2 4.03 -10.00 -17.21
N LEU A 3 2.83 -9.85 -16.66
CA LEU A 3 2.02 -8.63 -16.76
C LEU A 3 2.73 -7.54 -15.96
N ILE A 4 3.50 -6.69 -16.63
CA ILE A 4 4.08 -5.50 -16.01
C ILE A 4 2.97 -4.44 -15.97
N SER A 5 2.53 -4.05 -14.79
CA SER A 5 1.55 -2.96 -14.63
C SER A 5 2.12 -1.67 -15.20
N ARG A 6 1.31 -0.89 -15.92
CA ARG A 6 1.77 0.38 -16.51
C ARG A 6 2.25 1.31 -15.40
N GLY A 7 3.45 1.86 -15.57
CA GLY A 7 4.09 2.74 -14.57
C GLY A 7 4.99 2.01 -13.58
N PHE A 8 5.06 0.67 -13.62
CA PHE A 8 6.04 -0.08 -12.84
C PHE A 8 7.45 0.12 -13.44
N ARG A 9 8.36 0.69 -12.65
CA ARG A 9 9.78 0.77 -12.98
C ARG A 9 10.56 -0.04 -11.95
N PRO A 10 11.47 -0.93 -12.38
CA PRO A 10 12.32 -1.64 -11.44
C PRO A 10 13.14 -0.63 -10.65
N LYS A 11 13.11 -0.76 -9.32
CA LYS A 11 13.77 0.17 -8.41
C LYS A 11 15.25 -0.16 -8.17
N ARG A 12 15.69 -1.35 -8.58
CA ARG A 12 17.04 -1.89 -8.31
C ARG A 12 17.60 -2.64 -9.53
N GLU A 13 18.92 -2.70 -9.56
CA GLU A 13 19.70 -3.40 -10.57
C GLU A 13 19.51 -4.93 -10.45
N SER A 14 19.49 -5.63 -11.58
CA SER A 14 19.26 -7.08 -11.63
C SER A 14 20.54 -7.85 -11.35
N ASP A 15 20.51 -8.81 -10.42
CA ASP A 15 21.63 -9.76 -10.21
C ASP A 15 21.51 -10.89 -11.26
N PRO A 16 22.55 -11.18 -12.06
CA PRO A 16 22.52 -12.25 -13.07
C PRO A 16 22.27 -13.65 -12.54
N ARG A 17 22.45 -13.87 -11.23
CA ARG A 17 22.16 -15.15 -10.55
C ARG A 17 20.69 -15.32 -10.19
N LEU A 18 19.90 -14.24 -10.26
CA LEU A 18 18.48 -14.26 -9.94
C LEU A 18 17.64 -14.41 -11.20
N PRO A 19 16.43 -15.00 -11.09
CA PRO A 19 15.49 -15.04 -12.20
C PRO A 19 15.20 -13.62 -12.74
N PRO A 20 14.97 -13.47 -14.07
CA PRO A 20 14.69 -12.17 -14.66
C PRO A 20 13.55 -11.42 -13.97
N GLY A 21 13.79 -10.15 -13.64
CA GLY A 21 12.81 -9.28 -12.97
C GLY A 21 12.76 -9.43 -11.44
N GLN A 22 13.57 -10.32 -10.86
CA GLN A 22 13.74 -10.44 -9.41
C GLN A 22 14.99 -9.70 -8.94
N TYR A 23 14.97 -9.27 -7.68
CA TYR A 23 16.10 -8.66 -7.01
C TYR A 23 16.15 -9.14 -5.55
N LEU A 24 17.34 -9.14 -4.95
CA LEU A 24 17.49 -9.47 -3.54
C LEU A 24 16.98 -8.31 -2.67
N GLU A 25 15.90 -8.55 -1.92
CA GLU A 25 15.43 -7.60 -0.90
C GLU A 25 16.16 -7.84 0.42
N ARG A 26 16.72 -6.78 1.00
CA ARG A 26 17.47 -6.80 2.26
C ARG A 26 16.69 -6.21 3.44
N GLY A 27 15.52 -5.63 3.17
CA GLY A 27 14.60 -5.10 4.18
C GLY A 27 13.22 -5.73 4.07
N PHE A 28 12.19 -4.94 4.42
CA PHE A 28 10.81 -5.39 4.31
C PHE A 28 10.36 -5.39 2.83
N PRO A 29 9.88 -6.52 2.28
CA PRO A 29 9.44 -6.58 0.90
C PRO A 29 8.21 -5.71 0.67
N VAL A 30 8.31 -4.81 -0.31
CA VAL A 30 7.20 -3.93 -0.70
C VAL A 30 6.61 -4.44 -2.02
N LEU A 31 5.33 -4.82 -1.97
CA LEU A 31 4.53 -5.14 -3.15
C LEU A 31 3.60 -3.97 -3.45
N SER A 32 3.67 -3.43 -4.67
CA SER A 32 2.80 -2.34 -5.11
C SER A 32 2.11 -2.74 -6.39
N ALA A 33 0.78 -2.65 -6.41
CA ALA A 33 0.00 -2.87 -7.63
C ALA A 33 0.14 -1.73 -8.65
N GLY A 34 0.57 -0.55 -8.20
CA GLY A 34 0.75 0.64 -9.03
C GLY A 34 1.55 1.74 -8.32
N PRO A 35 1.57 2.96 -8.87
CA PRO A 35 2.25 4.09 -8.27
C PRO A 35 1.72 4.43 -6.87
N THR A 36 2.60 4.87 -5.98
CA THR A 36 2.20 5.35 -4.65
C THR A 36 1.34 6.60 -4.79
N PRO A 37 0.11 6.62 -4.25
CA PRO A 37 -0.76 7.79 -4.31
C PRO A 37 -0.23 8.92 -3.43
N LYS A 38 -0.48 10.17 -3.84
CA LYS A 38 -0.33 11.34 -2.95
C LYS A 38 -1.65 11.53 -2.21
N VAL A 39 -1.63 11.56 -0.89
CA VAL A 39 -2.83 11.63 -0.04
C VAL A 39 -2.76 12.91 0.80
N ASP A 40 -3.83 13.70 0.78
CA ASP A 40 -4.04 14.84 1.68
C ASP A 40 -4.87 14.40 2.87
N LEU A 41 -4.24 14.34 4.05
CA LEU A 41 -4.86 13.86 5.28
C LEU A 41 -6.00 14.76 5.77
N SER A 42 -6.01 16.04 5.41
CA SER A 42 -7.08 16.98 5.82
C SER A 42 -8.43 16.67 5.19
N THR A 43 -8.43 15.96 4.06
CA THR A 43 -9.64 15.53 3.33
C THR A 43 -9.86 14.02 3.40
N TRP A 44 -8.99 13.31 4.09
CA TRP A 44 -9.01 11.86 4.13
C TRP A 44 -10.12 11.34 5.06
N SER A 45 -10.73 10.22 4.68
CA SER A 45 -11.69 9.51 5.52
C SER A 45 -11.59 8.00 5.34
N PHE A 46 -11.89 7.27 6.42
CA PHE A 46 -12.09 5.83 6.40
C PHE A 46 -13.55 5.52 6.71
N THR A 47 -14.20 4.75 5.86
CA THR A 47 -15.63 4.44 5.99
C THR A 47 -15.86 2.94 5.92
N ILE A 48 -16.65 2.43 6.85
CA ILE A 48 -17.19 1.06 6.81
C ILE A 48 -18.67 1.15 6.47
N GLY A 49 -19.08 0.43 5.43
CA GLY A 49 -20.46 0.48 4.96
C GLY A 49 -20.77 -0.58 3.90
N ALA A 50 -22.01 -0.55 3.47
CA ALA A 50 -22.50 -1.23 2.27
C ALA A 50 -22.84 -0.16 1.21
N PRO A 51 -23.07 -0.55 -0.06
CA PRO A 51 -23.55 0.39 -1.07
C PRO A 51 -24.79 1.14 -0.58
N GLY A 52 -24.70 2.47 -0.49
CA GLY A 52 -25.80 3.33 -0.02
C GLY A 52 -26.00 3.36 1.50
N GLN A 53 -25.18 2.70 2.31
CA GLN A 53 -25.30 2.72 3.76
C GLN A 53 -23.94 2.82 4.47
N THR A 54 -23.72 3.94 5.15
CA THR A 54 -22.57 4.11 6.04
C THR A 54 -22.88 3.57 7.43
N ARG A 55 -22.02 2.70 7.95
CA ARG A 55 -22.12 2.18 9.32
C ARG A 55 -21.23 2.96 10.29
N ALA A 56 -20.03 3.32 9.84
CA ALA A 56 -19.10 4.15 10.59
C ALA A 56 -18.16 4.88 9.63
N ALA A 57 -17.70 6.05 10.05
CA ALA A 57 -16.72 6.84 9.33
C ALA A 57 -15.82 7.58 10.33
N TRP A 58 -14.57 7.78 9.95
CA TRP A 58 -13.56 8.49 10.75
C TRP A 58 -12.73 9.41 9.87
N THR A 59 -12.37 10.58 10.39
CA THR A 59 -11.23 11.35 9.87
C THR A 59 -9.91 10.65 10.17
N TRP A 60 -8.81 11.18 9.64
CA TRP A 60 -7.48 10.66 9.96
C TRP A 60 -7.18 10.72 11.46
N GLU A 61 -7.45 11.85 12.10
CA GLU A 61 -7.22 12.06 13.53
C GLU A 61 -8.10 11.15 14.39
N GLU A 62 -9.38 11.00 14.03
CA GLU A 62 -10.31 10.14 14.75
C GLU A 62 -9.94 8.66 14.64
N LEU A 63 -9.43 8.22 13.48
CA LEU A 63 -8.98 6.83 13.31
C LEU A 63 -7.76 6.53 14.20
N LEU A 64 -6.79 7.46 14.26
CA LEU A 64 -5.59 7.30 15.08
C LEU A 64 -5.87 7.39 16.59
N ALA A 65 -6.99 8.00 16.99
CA ALA A 65 -7.42 8.07 18.38
C ALA A 65 -8.07 6.76 18.89
N LEU A 66 -8.35 5.80 18.01
CA LEU A 66 -8.89 4.51 18.41
C LEU A 66 -7.87 3.70 19.24
N PRO A 67 -8.33 2.84 20.17
CA PRO A 67 -7.45 1.91 20.86
C PRO A 67 -6.67 1.04 19.88
N ALA A 68 -5.37 0.91 20.10
CA ALA A 68 -4.48 0.07 19.32
C ALA A 68 -3.73 -0.89 20.26
N GLU A 69 -3.44 -2.08 19.74
CA GLU A 69 -2.62 -3.09 20.41
C GLU A 69 -1.49 -3.54 19.49
N ASP A 70 -0.34 -3.82 20.08
CA ASP A 70 0.77 -4.42 19.34
C ASP A 70 0.49 -5.90 19.12
N VAL A 71 0.58 -6.34 17.87
CA VAL A 71 0.51 -7.76 17.51
C VAL A 71 1.94 -8.30 17.46
N VAL A 72 2.26 -9.21 18.38
CA VAL A 72 3.57 -9.88 18.50
C VAL A 72 3.52 -11.28 17.92
#